data_AF-A0A966WR99-F1
#
_entry.id   AF-A0A966WR99-F1
#
_cell.length_a   1.000
_cell.length_b   1.000
_cell.length_c   1.000
_cell.angle_alpha   90.00
_cell.angle_beta   90.00
_cell.angle_gamma   90.00
#
_symmetry.space_group_name_H-M   'P 1'
#
loop_
_entity.id
_entity.type
_entity.pdbx_description
1 polymer ?
#
loop_
_entity_poly.entity_id
_entity_poly.type
_entity_poly.pdbx_seq_one_letter_code
_entity_poly.pdbx_strand_id
1 'polypeptide(L)'
;MAPEFALIAQHFRPLAGQGGLGLTDDAALLTPPPGRELVLAADAMVAGVHFLPEDPPETIGRKLLRVNLSDLAAMGADPLAYLMTVALPRATPASWLDGFVAGLALDQAEFGLQVLGGDTVSTPGPVSLSLTILGTVPPGQALRRGGARPGDTLWVSGSIGDGALGLRAARGEIPDLDGYLASRYRLP
;
A
#
# COMPACT_ATOMS: atom_id res chain seq x y z
N MET A 1 6.47 -5.24 -28.41
CA MET A 1 6.69 -4.87 -26.99
C MET A 1 6.23 -6.05 -26.15
N ALA A 2 7.02 -6.53 -25.18
CA ALA A 2 6.58 -7.67 -24.38
C ALA A 2 5.27 -7.30 -23.63
N PRO A 3 4.35 -8.26 -23.41
CA PRO A 3 3.05 -7.99 -22.79
C PRO A 3 3.14 -7.25 -21.44
N GLU A 4 4.22 -7.51 -20.69
CA GLU A 4 4.55 -6.88 -19.41
C GLU A 4 4.82 -5.37 -19.54
N PHE A 5 5.68 -4.96 -20.48
CA PHE A 5 6.00 -3.54 -20.69
C PHE A 5 4.77 -2.73 -21.14
N ALA A 6 3.84 -3.35 -21.89
CA ALA A 6 2.59 -2.70 -22.26
C ALA A 6 1.68 -2.47 -21.03
N LEU A 7 1.62 -3.44 -20.12
CA LEU A 7 0.89 -3.34 -18.85
C LEU A 7 1.48 -2.24 -17.96
N ILE A 8 2.80 -2.22 -17.78
CA ILE A 8 3.50 -1.18 -16.99
C ILE A 8 3.24 0.20 -17.59
N ALA A 9 3.39 0.36 -18.91
CA ALA A 9 3.21 1.63 -19.59
C ALA A 9 1.77 2.14 -19.51
N GLN A 10 0.77 1.26 -19.60
CA GLN A 10 -0.64 1.63 -19.56
C GLN A 10 -1.10 1.98 -18.14
N HIS A 11 -0.72 1.18 -17.14
CA HIS A 11 -1.34 1.26 -15.81
C HIS A 11 -0.46 1.95 -14.77
N PHE A 12 0.85 1.67 -14.70
CA PHE A 12 1.70 2.18 -13.62
C PHE A 12 2.48 3.44 -13.97
N ARG A 13 2.85 3.63 -15.25
CA ARG A 13 3.56 4.83 -15.69
C ARG A 13 2.84 6.15 -15.38
N PRO A 14 1.49 6.26 -15.49
CA PRO A 14 0.77 7.47 -15.10
C PRO A 14 0.89 7.83 -13.60
N LEU A 15 1.21 6.84 -12.76
CA LEU A 15 1.40 7.03 -11.32
C LEU A 15 2.84 7.39 -10.94
N ALA A 16 3.77 7.30 -11.88
CA ALA A 16 5.20 7.39 -11.59
C ALA A 16 5.63 8.83 -11.32
N GLY A 17 6.43 8.99 -10.25
CA GLY A 17 7.09 10.25 -9.95
C GLY A 17 8.29 10.53 -10.85
N GLN A 18 8.86 11.74 -10.77
CA GLN A 18 10.08 12.08 -11.52
C GLN A 18 11.23 11.10 -11.25
N GLY A 19 11.42 10.70 -10.00
CA GLY A 19 12.47 9.75 -9.60
C GLY A 19 12.29 8.34 -10.17
N GLY A 20 11.10 8.00 -10.65
CA GLY A 20 10.83 6.71 -11.30
C GLY A 20 11.20 6.67 -12.78
N LEU A 21 11.71 7.76 -13.36
CA LEU A 21 12.22 7.81 -14.74
C LEU A 21 11.21 7.28 -15.77
N GLY A 22 9.92 7.51 -15.54
CA GLY A 22 8.85 7.01 -16.43
C GLY A 22 8.72 5.48 -16.49
N LEU A 23 9.31 4.75 -15.53
CA LEU A 23 9.35 3.29 -15.46
C LEU A 23 9.97 2.63 -16.70
N THR A 24 10.96 3.30 -17.30
CA THR A 24 11.67 2.80 -18.50
C THR A 24 13.12 2.39 -18.26
N ASP A 25 13.61 2.54 -17.03
CA ASP A 25 14.97 2.21 -16.62
C ASP A 25 14.97 1.08 -15.57
N ASP A 26 16.13 0.44 -15.38
CA ASP A 26 16.31 -0.70 -14.47
C ASP A 26 16.18 -0.32 -12.99
N ALA A 27 16.36 0.96 -12.65
CA ALA A 27 16.33 1.45 -11.28
C ALA A 27 15.83 2.89 -11.20
N ALA A 28 15.21 3.21 -10.07
CA ALA A 28 14.81 4.56 -9.72
C ALA A 28 15.95 5.36 -9.08
N LEU A 29 15.86 6.69 -9.17
CA LEU A 29 16.73 7.62 -8.46
C LEU A 29 15.92 8.39 -7.42
N LEU A 30 16.38 8.37 -6.18
CA LEU A 30 15.78 9.13 -5.09
C LEU A 30 16.87 9.86 -4.30
N THR A 31 16.77 11.19 -4.28
CA THR A 31 17.55 12.03 -3.37
C THR A 31 16.66 12.43 -2.20
N PRO A 32 16.98 12.04 -0.95
CA PRO A 32 16.21 12.48 0.20
C PRO A 32 16.32 14.01 0.37
N PRO A 33 15.29 14.66 0.93
CA PRO A 33 15.38 16.09 1.23
C PRO A 33 16.58 16.38 2.15
N PRO A 34 17.30 17.51 1.96
CA PRO A 34 18.44 17.86 2.79
C PRO A 34 18.12 17.84 4.29
N GLY A 35 19.00 17.25 5.09
CA GLY A 35 18.83 17.18 6.54
C GLY A 35 17.73 16.22 7.00
N ARG A 36 17.34 15.24 6.17
CA ARG A 36 16.44 14.14 6.54
C ARG A 36 17.17 12.79 6.49
N GLU A 37 16.68 11.83 7.27
CA GLU A 37 16.99 10.40 7.17
C GLU A 37 15.86 9.69 6.40
N LEU A 38 16.20 8.64 5.67
CA LEU A 38 15.20 7.77 5.05
C LEU A 38 14.69 6.74 6.05
N VAL A 39 13.38 6.51 6.03
CA VAL A 39 12.70 5.41 6.71
C VAL A 39 12.17 4.47 5.66
N LEU A 40 12.46 3.19 5.78
CA LEU A 40 12.04 2.16 4.84
C LEU A 40 11.27 1.08 5.59
N ALA A 41 10.13 0.69 5.03
CA ALA A 41 9.33 -0.44 5.48
C ALA A 41 8.91 -1.24 4.25
N ALA A 42 8.57 -2.51 4.45
CA ALA A 42 8.05 -3.34 3.37
C ALA A 42 7.04 -4.33 3.92
N ASP A 43 5.91 -4.43 3.22
CA ASP A 43 4.83 -5.33 3.56
C ASP A 43 4.27 -6.00 2.30
N ALA A 44 3.68 -7.18 2.49
CA ALA A 44 3.06 -7.95 1.42
C ALA A 44 1.59 -8.26 1.73
N MET A 45 0.78 -8.27 0.68
CA MET A 45 -0.62 -8.67 0.71
C MET A 45 -0.87 -9.79 -0.30
N VAL A 46 -1.51 -10.86 0.17
CA VAL A 46 -1.85 -12.04 -0.63
C VAL A 46 -3.36 -12.26 -0.59
N ALA A 47 -3.97 -12.46 -1.76
CA ALA A 47 -5.40 -12.74 -1.86
C ALA A 47 -5.77 -14.02 -1.10
N GLY A 48 -6.87 -13.99 -0.36
CA GLY A 48 -7.30 -15.08 0.53
C GLY A 48 -6.60 -15.09 1.90
N VAL A 49 -5.56 -14.27 2.08
CA VAL A 49 -4.85 -14.12 3.37
C VAL A 49 -5.09 -12.73 3.96
N HIS A 50 -4.80 -11.68 3.19
CA HIS A 50 -4.82 -10.28 3.67
C HIS A 50 -6.05 -9.50 3.17
N PHE A 51 -6.61 -9.92 2.03
CA PHE A 51 -7.85 -9.42 1.45
C PHE A 51 -8.65 -10.58 0.85
N LEU A 52 -9.96 -10.44 0.72
CA LEU A 52 -10.81 -11.45 0.10
C LEU A 52 -10.64 -11.39 -1.42
N PRO A 53 -10.61 -12.53 -2.15
CA PRO A 53 -10.51 -12.52 -3.62
C PRO A 53 -11.60 -11.69 -4.31
N GLU A 54 -12.77 -11.55 -3.66
CA GLU A 54 -13.93 -10.80 -4.13
C GLU A 54 -13.92 -9.32 -3.73
N ASP A 55 -12.92 -8.86 -2.96
CA ASP A 55 -12.83 -7.45 -2.58
C ASP A 55 -12.66 -6.54 -3.82
N PRO A 56 -13.27 -5.34 -3.82
CA PRO A 56 -13.12 -4.40 -4.93
C PRO A 56 -11.64 -4.05 -5.16
N PRO A 57 -11.12 -4.14 -6.39
CA PRO A 57 -9.69 -3.92 -6.67
C PRO A 57 -9.18 -2.55 -6.25
N GLU A 58 -10.02 -1.52 -6.38
CA GLU A 58 -9.73 -0.16 -5.90
C GLU A 58 -9.43 -0.13 -4.40
N THR A 59 -10.23 -0.84 -3.60
CA THR A 59 -9.98 -0.91 -2.16
C THR A 59 -8.71 -1.69 -1.83
N ILE A 60 -8.34 -2.69 -2.64
CA ILE A 60 -7.09 -3.45 -2.49
C ILE A 60 -5.88 -2.54 -2.75
N GLY A 61 -5.92 -1.71 -3.80
CA GLY A 61 -4.87 -0.74 -4.12
C GLY A 61 -4.65 0.27 -2.98
N ARG A 62 -5.73 0.85 -2.47
CA ARG A 62 -5.69 1.76 -1.32
C ARG A 62 -5.16 1.06 -0.06
N LYS A 63 -5.69 -0.11 0.26
CA LYS A 63 -5.27 -0.91 1.42
C LYS A 63 -3.78 -1.21 1.39
N LEU A 64 -3.21 -1.57 0.22
CA LEU A 64 -1.78 -1.84 0.07
C LEU A 64 -0.91 -0.65 0.45
N LEU A 65 -1.30 0.57 0.07
CA LEU A 65 -0.61 1.79 0.47
C LEU A 65 -0.81 2.07 1.96
N ARG A 66 -2.05 1.99 2.46
CA ARG A 66 -2.40 2.34 3.84
C ARG A 66 -1.71 1.47 4.89
N VAL A 67 -1.60 0.16 4.66
CA VAL A 67 -0.88 -0.72 5.59
C VAL A 67 0.59 -0.32 5.72
N ASN A 68 1.23 0.04 4.60
CA ASN A 68 2.61 0.51 4.59
C ASN A 68 2.76 1.94 5.14
N LEU A 69 1.81 2.83 4.84
CA LEU A 69 1.76 4.19 5.39
C LEU A 69 1.61 4.18 6.91
N SER A 70 0.90 3.18 7.46
CA SER A 70 0.79 2.99 8.90
C SER A 70 2.14 2.75 9.56
N ASP A 71 3.07 2.04 8.91
CA ASP A 71 4.43 1.85 9.43
C ASP A 71 5.22 3.15 9.47
N LEU A 72 5.10 3.99 8.43
CA LEU A 72 5.72 5.32 8.43
C LEU A 72 5.12 6.19 9.54
N ALA A 73 3.79 6.18 9.70
CA ALA A 73 3.12 6.94 10.76
C ALA A 73 3.57 6.49 12.15
N ALA A 74 3.75 5.19 12.38
CA ALA A 74 4.26 4.65 13.65
C ALA A 74 5.70 5.08 13.96
N MET A 75 6.48 5.43 12.94
CA MET A 75 7.85 5.96 13.06
C MET A 75 7.89 7.50 13.08
N GLY A 76 6.75 8.17 12.91
CA GLY A 76 6.68 9.64 12.77
C GLY A 76 7.32 10.16 11.48
N ALA A 77 7.32 9.35 10.42
CA ALA A 77 7.94 9.67 9.14
C ALA A 77 6.92 10.25 8.15
N ASP A 78 7.35 11.26 7.39
CA ASP A 78 6.60 11.82 6.27
C ASP A 78 6.70 10.88 5.05
N PRO A 79 5.60 10.47 4.38
CA PRO A 79 5.66 9.68 3.16
C PRO A 79 6.44 10.40 2.05
N LEU A 80 7.16 9.61 1.24
CA LEU A 80 7.96 10.15 0.13
C LEU A 80 7.66 9.40 -1.17
N ALA A 81 7.84 8.09 -1.18
CA ALA A 81 7.69 7.30 -2.40
C ALA A 81 7.56 5.80 -2.09
N TYR A 82 7.37 4.96 -3.11
CA TYR A 82 7.38 3.52 -2.94
C TYR A 82 7.87 2.75 -4.16
N LEU A 83 8.31 1.51 -3.92
CA LEU A 83 8.51 0.47 -4.93
C LEU A 83 7.44 -0.60 -4.76
N MET A 84 7.01 -1.26 -5.83
CA MET A 84 5.93 -2.24 -5.76
C MET A 84 6.15 -3.43 -6.70
N THR A 85 6.00 -4.64 -6.15
CA THR A 85 5.96 -5.87 -6.93
C THR A 85 4.54 -6.40 -6.99
N VAL A 86 4.07 -6.70 -8.20
CA VAL A 86 2.73 -7.23 -8.47
C VAL A 86 2.85 -8.58 -9.16
N ALA A 87 2.42 -9.64 -8.49
CA ALA A 87 2.31 -10.98 -9.07
C ALA A 87 0.84 -11.30 -9.35
N LEU A 88 0.50 -11.46 -10.64
CA LEU A 88 -0.88 -11.68 -11.09
C LEU A 88 -1.07 -13.04 -11.77
N PRO A 89 -2.16 -13.77 -11.47
CA PRO A 89 -2.64 -14.85 -12.33
C PRO A 89 -2.83 -14.38 -13.77
N ARG A 90 -2.49 -15.21 -14.76
CA ARG A 90 -2.73 -14.88 -16.19
C ARG A 90 -4.19 -14.60 -16.53
N ALA A 91 -5.10 -15.18 -15.75
CA ALA A 91 -6.54 -15.02 -15.91
C ALA A 91 -7.08 -13.72 -15.27
N THR A 92 -6.23 -12.90 -14.65
CA THR A 92 -6.67 -11.65 -14.02
C THR A 92 -7.22 -10.70 -15.09
N PRO A 93 -8.48 -10.24 -14.98
CA PRO A 93 -9.07 -9.33 -15.95
C PRO A 93 -8.36 -7.97 -15.94
N ALA A 94 -8.25 -7.32 -17.11
CA ALA A 94 -7.71 -5.95 -17.20
C ALA A 94 -8.47 -4.96 -16.31
N SER A 95 -9.79 -5.11 -16.19
CA SER A 95 -10.63 -4.29 -15.32
C SER A 95 -10.28 -4.40 -13.83
N TRP A 96 -9.71 -5.54 -13.40
CA TRP A 96 -9.22 -5.68 -12.04
C TRP A 96 -8.01 -4.76 -11.83
N LEU A 97 -7.08 -4.76 -12.79
CA LEU A 97 -5.89 -3.92 -12.73
C LEU A 97 -6.23 -2.43 -12.82
N ASP A 98 -7.20 -2.06 -13.67
CA ASP A 98 -7.72 -0.69 -13.74
C ASP A 98 -8.23 -0.19 -12.39
N GLY A 99 -9.05 -0.99 -11.71
CA GLY A 99 -9.53 -0.67 -10.37
C GLY A 99 -8.40 -0.56 -9.36
N PHE A 100 -7.47 -1.53 -9.35
CA PHE A 100 -6.32 -1.53 -8.45
C PHE A 100 -5.46 -0.26 -8.61
N VAL A 101 -5.15 0.12 -9.83
CA VAL A 101 -4.38 1.33 -10.16
C VAL A 101 -5.15 2.61 -9.80
N ALA A 102 -6.47 2.65 -10.02
CA ALA A 102 -7.29 3.77 -9.58
C ALA A 102 -7.23 3.94 -8.06
N GLY A 103 -7.26 2.83 -7.31
CA GLY A 103 -7.09 2.84 -5.85
C GLY A 103 -5.74 3.39 -5.42
N LEU A 104 -4.65 2.94 -6.06
CA LEU A 104 -3.32 3.48 -5.81
C LEU A 104 -3.25 4.99 -6.07
N ALA A 105 -3.82 5.45 -7.19
CA ALA A 105 -3.82 6.87 -7.56
C ALA A 105 -4.50 7.76 -6.51
N LEU A 106 -5.62 7.30 -5.94
CA LEU A 106 -6.36 8.02 -4.91
C LEU A 106 -5.49 8.24 -3.67
N ASP A 107 -4.86 7.18 -3.15
CA ASP A 107 -4.04 7.29 -1.94
C ASP A 107 -2.67 7.94 -2.22
N GLN A 108 -2.10 7.81 -3.42
CA GLN A 108 -0.95 8.63 -3.83
C GLN A 108 -1.25 10.13 -3.75
N ALA A 109 -2.42 10.54 -4.23
CA ALA A 109 -2.87 11.93 -4.17
C ALA A 109 -3.20 12.38 -2.74
N GLU A 110 -3.83 11.50 -1.94
CA GLU A 110 -4.21 11.78 -0.54
C GLU A 110 -2.98 11.97 0.36
N PHE A 111 -1.95 11.13 0.20
CA PHE A 111 -0.80 11.08 1.12
C PHE A 111 0.50 11.66 0.52
N GLY A 112 0.48 12.12 -0.74
CA GLY A 112 1.59 12.83 -1.35
C GLY A 112 2.82 11.97 -1.65
N LEU A 113 2.61 10.70 -2.06
CA LEU A 113 3.68 9.78 -2.45
C LEU A 113 3.49 9.26 -3.88
N GLN A 114 4.56 8.73 -4.47
CA GLN A 114 4.58 8.28 -5.86
C GLN A 114 5.28 6.94 -6.00
N VAL A 115 4.90 6.16 -7.02
CA VAL A 115 5.63 4.94 -7.37
C VAL A 115 6.93 5.32 -8.09
N LEU A 116 8.03 4.72 -7.66
CA LEU A 116 9.34 4.88 -8.30
C LEU A 116 9.67 3.73 -9.24
N GLY A 117 9.05 2.57 -9.03
CA GLY A 117 9.28 1.39 -9.85
C GLY A 117 8.90 0.12 -9.12
N GLY A 118 9.43 -0.99 -9.63
CA GLY A 118 9.18 -2.31 -9.10
C GLY A 118 9.04 -3.32 -10.22
N ASP A 119 8.24 -4.35 -10.01
CA ASP A 119 8.25 -5.55 -10.85
C ASP A 119 6.83 -6.07 -11.08
N THR A 120 6.55 -6.60 -12.28
CA THR A 120 5.25 -7.18 -12.59
C THR A 120 5.42 -8.58 -13.18
N VAL A 121 4.99 -9.59 -12.43
CA VAL A 121 5.20 -10.99 -12.80
C VAL A 121 3.89 -11.75 -12.94
N SER A 122 3.93 -12.82 -13.72
CA SER A 122 2.83 -13.78 -13.77
C SER A 122 3.06 -14.92 -12.77
N THR A 123 2.01 -15.30 -12.04
CA THR A 123 2.05 -16.40 -11.06
C THR A 123 0.93 -17.42 -11.31
N PRO A 124 1.14 -18.72 -11.03
CA PRO A 124 0.04 -19.71 -10.97
C PRO A 124 -0.75 -19.65 -9.65
N GLY A 125 -0.24 -18.91 -8.66
CA GLY A 125 -0.88 -18.73 -7.35
C GLY A 125 -1.88 -17.57 -7.30
N PRO A 126 -2.38 -17.21 -6.11
CA PRO A 126 -3.25 -16.05 -5.94
C PRO A 126 -2.53 -14.74 -6.30
N VAL A 127 -3.31 -13.66 -6.45
CA VAL A 127 -2.75 -12.30 -6.52
C VAL A 127 -1.89 -12.05 -5.29
N SER A 128 -0.64 -11.67 -5.52
CA SER A 128 0.33 -11.36 -4.46
C SER A 128 0.96 -10.01 -4.76
N LEU A 129 0.92 -9.13 -3.77
CA LEU A 129 1.33 -7.75 -3.85
C LEU A 129 2.39 -7.52 -2.78
N SER A 130 3.46 -6.82 -3.11
CA SER A 130 4.46 -6.38 -2.14
C SER A 130 4.81 -4.94 -2.41
N LEU A 131 5.00 -4.16 -1.37
CA LEU A 131 5.32 -2.74 -1.47
C LEU A 131 6.43 -2.42 -0.47
N THR A 132 7.48 -1.76 -0.96
CA THR A 132 8.51 -1.15 -0.12
C THR A 132 8.25 0.34 -0.08
N ILE A 133 7.85 0.86 1.08
CA ILE A 133 7.54 2.27 1.25
C ILE A 133 8.75 3.03 1.77
N LEU A 134 8.89 4.26 1.30
CA LEU A 134 9.96 5.17 1.67
C LEU A 134 9.33 6.43 2.26
N GLY A 135 9.79 6.79 3.45
CA GLY A 135 9.46 8.03 4.13
C GLY A 135 10.71 8.76 4.60
N THR A 136 10.51 9.91 5.23
CA THR A 136 11.61 10.73 5.75
C THR A 136 11.31 11.27 7.14
N VAL A 137 12.35 11.43 7.93
CA VAL A 137 12.27 11.97 9.29
C VAL A 137 13.50 12.83 9.57
N PRO A 138 13.43 13.87 10.43
CA PRO A 138 14.63 14.55 10.87
C PRO A 138 15.57 13.58 11.60
N PRO A 139 16.90 13.77 11.48
CA PRO A 139 17.89 12.89 12.11
C PRO A 139 17.63 12.67 13.60
N GLY A 140 17.56 11.40 14.00
CA GLY A 140 17.36 11.00 15.40
C GLY A 140 15.95 11.24 15.96
N GLN A 141 14.98 11.69 15.15
CA GLN A 141 13.60 11.93 15.59
C GLN A 141 12.63 10.78 15.29
N ALA A 142 13.11 9.70 14.68
CA ALA A 142 12.30 8.51 14.43
C ALA A 142 11.73 7.94 15.74
N LEU A 143 10.41 7.79 15.80
CA LEU A 143 9.75 7.12 16.91
C LEU A 143 10.12 5.64 16.89
N ARG A 144 10.40 5.08 18.07
CA ARG A 144 10.82 3.68 18.22
C ARG A 144 9.93 2.99 19.24
N ARG A 145 9.71 1.69 19.04
CA ARG A 145 8.96 0.85 20.00
C ARG A 145 9.62 0.77 21.38
N GLY A 146 10.94 1.00 21.45
CA GLY A 146 11.68 1.12 22.70
C GLY A 146 11.70 2.56 23.19
N GLY A 147 11.46 2.77 24.49
CA GLY A 147 11.53 4.09 25.11
C GLY A 147 10.49 4.35 26.19
N ALA A 148 9.44 3.52 26.27
CA ALA A 148 8.42 3.60 27.30
C ALA A 148 9.01 3.40 28.71
N ARG A 149 8.48 4.13 29.69
CA ARG A 149 8.92 4.17 31.08
C ARG A 149 7.74 3.95 32.03
N PRO A 150 7.98 3.41 33.24
CA PRO A 150 6.97 3.43 34.30
C PRO A 150 6.45 4.84 34.54
N GLY A 151 5.12 4.99 34.54
CA GLY A 151 4.44 6.28 34.66
C GLY A 151 3.95 6.86 33.33
N ASP A 152 4.36 6.31 32.19
CA ASP A 152 3.81 6.70 30.89
C ASP A 152 2.35 6.26 30.76
N THR A 153 1.56 7.09 30.07
CA THR A 153 0.17 6.78 29.71
C THR A 153 0.11 6.09 28.35
N LEU A 154 -0.72 5.05 28.24
CA LEU A 154 -0.98 4.36 26.98
C LEU A 154 -2.16 5.00 26.24
N TRP A 155 -1.96 5.31 24.97
CA TRP A 155 -2.98 5.89 24.09
C TRP A 155 -3.18 5.01 22.85
N VAL A 156 -4.36 5.10 22.26
CA VAL A 156 -4.69 4.53 20.95
C VAL A 156 -5.46 5.56 20.13
N SER A 157 -5.20 5.60 18.82
CA SER A 157 -5.97 6.41 17.88
C SER A 157 -7.18 5.64 17.35
N GLY A 158 -8.27 6.34 17.06
CA GLY A 158 -9.46 5.75 16.45
C GLY A 158 -10.15 4.69 17.32
N SER A 159 -10.65 3.64 16.67
CA SER A 159 -11.37 2.51 17.25
C SER A 159 -10.59 1.21 17.06
N ILE A 160 -10.68 0.30 18.04
CA ILE A 160 -10.12 -1.05 17.95
C ILE A 160 -11.25 -2.05 17.71
N GLY A 161 -11.07 -2.93 16.73
CA GLY A 161 -11.97 -4.06 16.45
C GLY A 161 -12.74 -3.94 15.12
N ASP A 162 -12.82 -2.74 14.53
CA ASP A 162 -13.56 -2.51 13.29
C ASP A 162 -13.07 -3.38 12.13
N GLY A 163 -11.76 -3.58 11.98
CA GLY A 163 -11.22 -4.45 10.92
C GLY A 163 -11.62 -5.92 11.08
N ALA A 164 -11.70 -6.41 12.32
CA ALA A 164 -12.12 -7.80 12.61
C ALA A 164 -13.62 -7.98 12.40
N LEU A 165 -14.44 -7.06 12.91
CA LEU A 165 -15.88 -7.05 12.67
C LEU A 165 -16.20 -6.87 11.18
N GLY A 166 -15.45 -5.99 10.50
CA GLY A 166 -15.57 -5.74 9.07
C GLY A 166 -15.26 -6.96 8.21
N LEU A 167 -14.25 -7.75 8.58
CA LEU A 167 -13.96 -9.02 7.90
C LEU A 167 -15.13 -10.00 8.05
N ARG A 168 -15.69 -10.13 9.26
CA ARG A 168 -16.86 -10.99 9.52
C ARG A 168 -18.08 -10.54 8.73
N ALA A 169 -18.30 -9.23 8.65
CA ALA A 169 -19.36 -8.62 7.83
C ALA A 169 -19.15 -8.92 6.34
N ALA A 170 -17.93 -8.72 5.82
CA ALA A 170 -17.59 -8.99 4.43
C ALA A 170 -17.75 -10.47 4.04
N ARG A 171 -17.63 -11.39 5.01
CA ARG A 171 -17.90 -12.83 4.85
C ARG A 171 -19.37 -13.22 5.04
N GLY A 172 -20.25 -12.28 5.38
CA GLY A 172 -21.66 -12.53 5.68
C GLY A 172 -21.91 -13.24 7.02
N GLU A 173 -20.93 -13.26 7.92
CA GLU A 173 -21.04 -13.90 9.24
C GLU A 173 -21.83 -13.05 10.24
N ILE A 174 -21.90 -11.73 10.01
CA ILE A 174 -22.70 -10.77 10.78
C ILE A 174 -23.42 -9.79 9.85
N PRO A 175 -24.56 -9.20 10.26
CA PRO A 175 -25.25 -8.19 9.47
C PRO A 175 -24.42 -6.90 9.32
N ASP A 176 -24.47 -6.29 8.14
CA ASP A 176 -23.84 -5.01 7.82
C ASP A 176 -24.74 -4.22 6.86
N LEU A 177 -25.81 -3.64 7.43
CA LEU A 177 -26.95 -3.14 6.67
C LEU A 177 -26.60 -1.96 5.74
N ASP A 178 -25.63 -1.15 6.11
CA ASP A 178 -25.16 0.02 5.38
C ASP A 178 -23.77 -0.17 4.76
N GLY A 179 -23.16 -1.34 4.93
CA GLY A 179 -21.81 -1.64 4.45
C GLY A 179 -20.70 -0.95 5.23
N TYR A 180 -21.02 -0.32 6.37
CA TYR A 180 -20.05 0.41 7.18
C TYR A 180 -18.94 -0.52 7.66
N LEU A 181 -19.26 -1.68 8.22
CA LEU A 181 -18.26 -2.57 8.80
C LEU A 181 -17.32 -3.13 7.73
N ALA A 182 -17.86 -3.63 6.61
CA ALA A 182 -17.05 -4.13 5.50
C ALA A 182 -16.11 -3.04 4.95
N SER A 183 -16.53 -1.77 4.95
CA SER A 183 -15.68 -0.65 4.53
C SER A 183 -14.46 -0.46 5.44
N ARG A 184 -14.61 -0.62 6.76
CA ARG A 184 -13.51 -0.48 7.74
C ARG A 184 -12.47 -1.60 7.63
N TYR A 185 -12.87 -2.77 7.15
CA TYR A 185 -11.93 -3.86 6.83
C TYR A 185 -11.16 -3.61 5.53
N ARG A 186 -11.83 -3.08 4.53
CA ARG A 186 -11.25 -2.84 3.19
C ARG A 186 -10.35 -1.62 3.15
N LEU A 187 -10.68 -0.57 3.90
CA LEU A 187 -9.91 0.68 3.98
C LEU A 187 -9.54 0.96 5.44
N PRO A 188 -8.52 0.24 5.98
CA PRO A 188 -8.02 0.48 7.32
C PRO A 188 -7.39 1.86 7.47
#